data_AF-A0A5N6TTW6-F1
#
_entry.id   AF-A0A5N6TTW6-F1
#
_cell.length_a   1.000
_cell.length_b   1.000
_cell.length_c   1.000
_cell.angle_alpha   90.00
_cell.angle_beta   90.00
_cell.angle_gamma   90.00
#
_symmetry.space_group_name_H-M   'P 1'
#
loop_
_entity.id
_entity.type
_entity.pdbx_description
1 polymer ?
#
loop_
_entity_poly.entity_id
_entity_poly.type
_entity_poly.pdbx_seq_one_letter_code
_entity_poly.pdbx_strand_id
1 'polypeptide(L)'
;MHPSEGPVHFSHLEIDHSVNSSGFTTPRNERTDSRWEESLVGARSGDVADSFPDGGYRSWLVVLGSFLLLMSSYGLMNSVGVLQSYLESHQLSNYSSQNVGWISGVFVFIALGLGVFVGPLFDTYGPRELVSAGSCFYVVSLFLTAECTEYWHFMLCFGLMSGIGGAFTSTVGMSCVPHWFQARAGMALGTAMAGAGLGGVVFPFILKGTFANLGFKWGMRVLAFVILVLSGLGSFLVKSRLPKGQLKAAIDIRCFRDARFTLLSFGIFSKCSSFCPVASVSLIVTALELEVFALIGLYPTFVKQQGFSTSASVYTLVVLNICSCVGRLIAGRVADRYGRINVLIVLIMSAVLVIFVVLYPFSHKLSALYTFSALYGLCSGSFISLAPVCIRQVSNAKEIGMRFGTCYCLVSFATLICIPIGGEMLEKVGAQIVVIWLGCVLVFSTFLFLTARWACLEYKWHWAVKI
;
A
#
# COMPACT_ATOMS: atom_id res chain seq x y z
N MET A 1 -22.14 -69.01 -48.21
CA MET A 1 -23.41 -68.97 -48.96
C MET A 1 -23.71 -67.51 -49.26
N HIS A 2 -23.74 -67.16 -50.55
CA HIS A 2 -24.20 -65.92 -51.18
C HIS A 2 -25.63 -65.49 -50.70
N PRO A 3 -26.19 -64.31 -51.07
CA PRO A 3 -25.62 -63.09 -51.72
C PRO A 3 -26.25 -61.72 -51.26
N SER A 4 -25.78 -60.62 -51.90
CA SER A 4 -26.52 -59.47 -52.52
C SER A 4 -27.58 -58.67 -51.73
N GLU A 5 -27.84 -57.37 -51.90
CA GLU A 5 -27.47 -56.25 -52.78
C GLU A 5 -28.13 -54.98 -52.18
N GLY A 6 -27.68 -53.77 -52.56
CA GLY A 6 -28.31 -52.48 -52.17
C GLY A 6 -29.70 -52.22 -52.83
N PRO A 7 -30.29 -51.00 -52.82
CA PRO A 7 -29.60 -49.69 -52.86
C PRO A 7 -30.24 -48.55 -52.00
N VAL A 8 -29.65 -47.37 -52.19
CA VAL A 8 -29.91 -46.03 -51.64
C VAL A 8 -31.26 -45.43 -52.08
N HIS A 9 -31.91 -44.65 -51.20
CA HIS A 9 -32.74 -43.50 -51.63
C HIS A 9 -32.83 -42.40 -50.54
N PHE A 10 -32.51 -41.16 -50.95
CA PHE A 10 -32.73 -39.90 -50.25
C PHE A 10 -34.09 -39.30 -50.65
N SER A 11 -34.84 -38.71 -49.71
CA SER A 11 -35.86 -37.65 -49.91
C SER A 11 -36.32 -37.16 -48.54
N HIS A 12 -35.92 -35.96 -48.09
CA HIS A 12 -36.63 -34.68 -48.20
C HIS A 12 -38.06 -34.67 -47.63
N LEU A 13 -38.19 -33.90 -46.53
CA LEU A 13 -39.30 -33.02 -46.12
C LEU A 13 -40.73 -33.40 -46.52
N GLU A 14 -41.57 -33.62 -45.52
CA GLU A 14 -42.89 -32.99 -45.48
C GLU A 14 -43.37 -32.80 -44.03
N ILE A 15 -43.78 -31.57 -43.76
CA ILE A 15 -44.43 -31.12 -42.54
C ILE A 15 -45.90 -31.47 -42.72
N ASP A 16 -46.48 -32.23 -41.79
CA ASP A 16 -47.93 -32.33 -41.70
C ASP A 16 -48.43 -32.07 -40.28
N HIS A 17 -49.22 -30.99 -40.17
CA HIS A 17 -49.97 -30.62 -39.00
C HIS A 17 -51.24 -31.47 -38.96
N SER A 18 -51.32 -32.43 -38.05
CA SER A 18 -52.62 -32.94 -37.59
C SER A 18 -52.60 -33.19 -36.09
N VAL A 19 -53.27 -32.29 -35.38
CA VAL A 19 -53.68 -32.46 -33.99
C VAL A 19 -54.68 -33.62 -33.94
N ASN A 20 -54.35 -34.70 -33.25
CA ASN A 20 -55.34 -35.36 -32.39
C ASN A 20 -54.69 -36.19 -31.27
N SER A 21 -55.28 -35.99 -30.11
CA SER A 21 -54.91 -36.45 -28.78
C SER A 21 -54.83 -37.98 -28.61
N SER A 22 -53.76 -38.46 -27.96
CA SER A 22 -53.87 -39.32 -26.78
C SER A 22 -52.50 -39.63 -26.14
N GLY A 23 -52.30 -39.08 -24.94
CA GLY A 23 -51.51 -39.61 -23.84
C GLY A 23 -50.14 -40.24 -24.11
N PHE A 24 -49.08 -39.42 -24.04
CA PHE A 24 -47.90 -39.75 -23.24
C PHE A 24 -47.09 -38.48 -22.96
N THR A 25 -47.36 -37.82 -21.84
CA THR A 25 -46.57 -36.68 -21.35
C THR A 25 -45.31 -37.22 -20.68
N THR A 26 -44.18 -37.21 -21.38
CA THR A 26 -42.87 -37.18 -20.71
C THR A 26 -42.60 -35.72 -20.31
N PRO A 27 -42.30 -35.43 -19.03
CA PRO A 27 -41.99 -34.06 -18.63
C PRO A 27 -40.60 -33.71 -19.16
N ARG A 28 -40.54 -32.89 -20.21
CA ARG A 28 -39.31 -32.24 -20.66
C ARG A 28 -38.91 -31.24 -19.59
N ASN A 29 -37.84 -31.57 -18.88
CA ASN A 29 -37.39 -30.84 -17.70
C ASN A 29 -36.61 -29.59 -18.14
N GLU A 30 -37.31 -28.51 -18.49
CA GLU A 30 -36.72 -27.19 -18.82
C GLU A 30 -35.86 -26.63 -17.67
N ARG A 31 -36.06 -27.11 -16.44
CA ARG A 31 -35.25 -26.76 -15.27
C ARG A 31 -33.86 -27.40 -15.24
N THR A 32 -33.63 -28.49 -15.99
CA THR A 32 -32.29 -29.09 -16.06
C THR A 32 -31.42 -28.37 -17.09
N ASP A 33 -31.95 -28.01 -18.26
CA ASP A 33 -31.15 -27.34 -19.30
C ASP A 33 -30.73 -25.92 -18.88
N SER A 34 -31.60 -25.17 -18.19
CA SER A 34 -31.23 -23.88 -17.61
C SER A 34 -30.18 -24.00 -16.51
N ARG A 35 -30.20 -25.08 -15.73
CA ARG A 35 -29.20 -25.36 -14.68
C ARG A 35 -27.86 -25.80 -15.26
N TRP A 36 -27.85 -26.48 -16.41
CA TRP A 36 -26.63 -26.82 -17.14
C TRP A 36 -26.03 -25.59 -17.83
N GLU A 37 -26.84 -24.72 -18.42
CA GLU A 37 -26.39 -23.44 -19.00
C GLU A 37 -25.93 -22.45 -17.92
N GLU A 38 -26.65 -22.31 -16.80
CA GLU A 38 -26.19 -21.54 -15.63
C GLU A 38 -24.92 -22.13 -15.01
N SER A 39 -24.76 -23.46 -15.00
CA SER A 39 -23.50 -24.10 -14.54
C SER A 39 -22.36 -23.89 -15.51
N LEU A 40 -22.60 -23.81 -16.82
CA LEU A 40 -21.58 -23.52 -17.84
C LEU A 40 -21.22 -22.02 -17.86
N VAL A 41 -22.17 -21.12 -17.61
CA VAL A 41 -21.93 -19.67 -17.42
C VAL A 41 -21.25 -19.40 -16.07
N GLY A 42 -21.61 -20.17 -15.04
CA GLY A 42 -20.94 -20.20 -13.73
C GLY A 42 -19.52 -20.75 -13.78
N ALA A 43 -19.29 -21.80 -14.57
CA ALA A 43 -17.95 -22.36 -14.79
C ALA A 43 -17.07 -21.41 -15.61
N ARG A 44 -17.60 -20.76 -16.66
CA ARG A 44 -16.86 -19.73 -17.43
C ARG A 44 -16.55 -18.48 -16.61
N SER A 45 -17.35 -18.13 -15.61
CA SER A 45 -17.08 -16.99 -14.71
C SER A 45 -16.17 -17.34 -13.54
N GLY A 46 -16.08 -18.63 -13.16
CA GLY A 46 -15.10 -19.17 -12.22
C GLY A 46 -13.67 -19.21 -12.76
N ASP A 47 -13.48 -19.66 -14.01
CA ASP A 47 -12.14 -19.83 -14.61
C ASP A 47 -11.40 -18.51 -14.92
N VAL A 48 -12.13 -17.41 -15.10
CA VAL A 48 -11.53 -16.09 -15.35
C VAL A 48 -11.03 -15.42 -14.06
N ALA A 49 -11.59 -15.80 -12.89
CA ALA A 49 -11.21 -15.24 -11.60
C ALA A 49 -9.82 -15.75 -11.12
N ASP A 50 -9.41 -16.95 -11.54
CA ASP A 50 -8.16 -17.58 -11.10
C ASP A 50 -7.02 -17.56 -12.13
N SER A 51 -7.29 -17.19 -13.39
CA SER A 51 -6.25 -17.10 -14.43
C SER A 51 -5.56 -15.73 -14.42
N PHE A 52 -4.45 -15.54 -13.71
CA PHE A 52 -3.74 -14.24 -13.72
C PHE A 52 -2.90 -14.07 -15.01
N PRO A 53 -2.97 -12.91 -15.69
CA PRO A 53 -2.16 -12.69 -16.90
C PRO A 53 -0.66 -12.59 -16.60
N ASP A 54 -0.27 -12.31 -15.34
CA ASP A 54 1.11 -12.31 -14.84
C ASP A 54 2.14 -11.58 -15.74
N GLY A 55 1.64 -10.58 -16.48
CA GLY A 55 2.38 -9.93 -17.56
C GLY A 55 1.45 -9.31 -18.63
N GLY A 56 2.05 -8.88 -19.74
CA GLY A 56 1.37 -8.21 -20.85
C GLY A 56 1.38 -6.69 -20.76
N TYR A 57 1.25 -6.03 -21.92
CA TYR A 57 1.30 -4.57 -22.04
C TYR A 57 0.32 -3.87 -21.10
N ARG A 58 -0.93 -4.35 -21.05
CA ARG A 58 -1.98 -3.78 -20.18
C ARG A 58 -1.66 -3.88 -18.69
N SER A 59 -1.11 -5.00 -18.23
CA SER A 59 -0.77 -5.20 -16.81
C SER A 59 0.36 -4.26 -16.38
N TRP A 60 1.36 -4.04 -17.24
CA TRP A 60 2.44 -3.08 -16.99
C TRP A 60 1.99 -1.62 -17.08
N LEU A 61 1.02 -1.29 -17.94
CA LEU A 61 0.38 0.03 -17.91
C LEU A 61 -0.34 0.29 -16.58
N VAL A 62 -1.00 -0.72 -16.00
CA VAL A 62 -1.61 -0.58 -14.67
C VAL A 62 -0.53 -0.38 -13.60
N VAL A 63 0.59 -1.08 -13.68
CA VAL A 63 1.74 -0.85 -12.77
C VAL A 63 2.27 0.58 -12.91
N LEU A 64 2.38 1.10 -14.14
CA LEU A 64 2.77 2.49 -14.39
C LEU A 64 1.73 3.48 -13.85
N GLY A 65 0.44 3.21 -14.02
CA GLY A 65 -0.63 4.02 -13.45
C GLY A 65 -0.55 4.08 -11.92
N SER A 66 -0.42 2.91 -11.28
CA SER A 66 -0.18 2.80 -9.85
C SER A 66 1.11 3.50 -9.42
N PHE A 67 2.19 3.40 -10.19
CA PHE A 67 3.44 4.11 -9.92
C PHE A 67 3.23 5.63 -9.82
N LEU A 68 2.48 6.22 -10.76
CA LEU A 68 2.20 7.65 -10.78
C LEU A 68 1.28 8.09 -9.62
N LEU A 69 0.25 7.29 -9.31
CA LEU A 69 -0.64 7.55 -8.17
C LEU A 69 0.12 7.50 -6.84
N LEU A 70 0.97 6.51 -6.67
CA LEU A 70 1.75 6.31 -5.44
C LEU A 70 2.89 7.32 -5.34
N MET A 71 3.46 7.75 -6.47
CA MET A 71 4.37 8.89 -6.52
C MET A 71 3.69 10.18 -6.04
N SER A 72 2.45 10.44 -6.46
CA SER A 72 1.71 11.63 -6.05
C SER A 72 1.32 11.65 -4.57
N SER A 73 0.88 10.50 -4.03
CA SER A 73 0.41 10.38 -2.65
C SER A 73 1.56 10.16 -1.66
N TYR A 74 2.16 8.97 -1.66
CA TYR A 74 3.25 8.63 -0.75
C TYR A 74 4.50 9.50 -0.97
N GLY A 75 4.75 9.97 -2.19
CA GLY A 75 5.83 10.92 -2.42
C GLY A 75 5.66 12.20 -1.62
N LEU A 76 4.44 12.75 -1.55
CA LEU A 76 4.16 13.96 -0.77
C LEU A 76 4.21 13.66 0.73
N MET A 77 3.73 12.48 1.14
CA MET A 77 3.84 12.00 2.53
C MET A 77 5.30 11.82 2.99
N ASN A 78 6.22 11.45 2.09
CA ASN A 78 7.65 11.39 2.41
C ASN A 78 8.31 12.78 2.45
N SER A 79 7.60 13.81 1.97
CA SER A 79 8.13 15.16 1.77
C SER A 79 7.49 16.22 2.68
N VAL A 80 6.52 15.83 3.53
CA VAL A 80 5.81 16.77 4.42
C VAL A 80 6.73 17.52 5.37
N GLY A 81 7.85 16.93 5.78
CA GLY A 81 8.83 17.61 6.64
C GLY A 81 9.40 18.89 6.03
N VAL A 82 9.54 18.96 4.69
CA VAL A 82 10.00 20.17 4.00
C VAL A 82 8.94 21.27 4.07
N LEU A 83 7.67 20.91 3.86
CA LEU A 83 6.55 21.84 3.98
C LEU A 83 6.39 22.33 5.42
N GLN A 84 6.46 21.42 6.39
CA GLN A 84 6.41 21.74 7.81
C GLN A 84 7.50 22.74 8.22
N SER A 85 8.77 22.48 7.85
CA SER A 85 9.88 23.38 8.18
C SER A 85 9.74 24.76 7.52
N TYR A 86 9.14 24.84 6.34
CA TYR A 86 8.84 26.12 5.70
C TYR A 86 7.72 26.88 6.42
N LEU A 87 6.65 26.20 6.81
CA LEU A 87 5.55 26.78 7.57
C LEU A 87 6.01 27.31 8.93
N GLU A 88 6.84 26.55 9.65
CA GLU A 88 7.44 26.95 10.94
C GLU A 88 8.32 28.20 10.84
N SER A 89 8.97 28.43 9.69
CA SER A 89 9.87 29.58 9.50
C SER A 89 9.20 30.83 8.91
N HIS A 90 7.99 30.72 8.37
CA HIS A 90 7.32 31.80 7.64
C HIS A 90 5.90 32.05 8.15
N GLN A 91 4.90 31.34 7.62
CA GLN A 91 3.47 31.61 7.86
C GLN A 91 3.06 31.34 9.33
N LEU A 92 3.66 30.32 9.96
CA LEU A 92 3.34 29.86 11.31
C LEU A 92 4.50 30.07 12.30
N SER A 93 5.33 31.10 12.10
CA SER A 93 6.47 31.40 12.98
C SER A 93 6.08 31.64 14.45
N ASN A 94 4.82 31.99 14.71
CA ASN A 94 4.29 32.25 16.04
C ASN A 94 3.83 30.98 16.78
N TYR A 95 3.83 29.82 16.11
CA TYR A 95 3.39 28.54 16.67
C TYR A 95 4.58 27.66 17.03
N SER A 96 4.41 26.79 18.03
CA SER A 96 5.41 25.77 18.37
C SER A 96 5.51 24.71 17.26
N SER A 97 6.69 24.11 17.09
CA SER A 97 6.92 23.01 16.12
C SER A 97 5.97 21.82 16.34
N GLN A 98 5.55 21.57 17.59
CA GLN A 98 4.54 20.56 17.90
C GLN A 98 3.18 20.88 17.26
N ASN A 99 2.74 22.15 17.33
CA ASN A 99 1.47 22.57 16.74
C ASN A 99 1.50 22.48 15.21
N VAL A 100 2.59 22.92 14.57
CA VAL A 100 2.70 22.81 13.10
C VAL A 100 2.81 21.35 12.66
N GLY A 101 3.47 20.49 13.44
CA GLY A 101 3.56 19.05 13.21
C GLY A 101 2.21 18.33 13.15
N TRP A 102 1.18 18.81 13.87
CA TRP A 102 -0.16 18.24 13.80
C TRP A 102 -0.79 18.35 12.41
N ILE A 103 -0.48 19.38 11.62
CA ILE A 103 -1.02 19.54 10.27
C ILE A 103 -0.54 18.39 9.37
N SER A 104 0.77 18.14 9.37
CA SER A 104 1.38 17.02 8.63
C SER A 104 0.95 15.65 9.19
N GLY A 105 0.82 15.54 10.52
CA GLY A 105 0.35 14.34 11.20
C GLY A 105 -1.08 13.97 10.80
N VAL A 106 -2.01 14.94 10.80
CA VAL A 106 -3.40 14.74 10.38
C VAL A 106 -3.49 14.37 8.90
N PHE A 107 -2.68 15.00 8.03
CA PHE A 107 -2.58 14.62 6.62
C PHE A 107 -2.23 13.13 6.45
N VAL A 108 -1.16 12.67 7.11
CA VAL A 108 -0.73 11.27 7.04
C VAL A 108 -1.77 10.33 7.67
N PHE A 109 -2.32 10.72 8.82
CA PHE A 109 -3.34 9.96 9.53
C PHE A 109 -4.59 9.71 8.68
N ILE A 110 -5.09 10.74 7.99
CA ILE A 110 -6.28 10.61 7.15
C ILE A 110 -5.94 9.84 5.88
N ALA A 111 -4.77 10.11 5.28
CA ALA A 111 -4.31 9.42 4.07
C ALA A 111 -4.17 7.90 4.26
N LEU A 112 -3.75 7.43 5.44
CA LEU A 112 -3.68 6.00 5.76
C LEU A 112 -4.98 5.48 6.39
N GLY A 113 -5.61 6.28 7.25
CA GLY A 113 -6.77 5.92 8.08
C GLY A 113 -8.05 5.74 7.29
N LEU A 114 -8.32 6.64 6.35
CA LEU A 114 -9.53 6.59 5.53
C LEU A 114 -9.50 5.40 4.54
N GLY A 115 -8.35 4.73 4.39
CA GLY A 115 -8.20 3.51 3.62
C GLY A 115 -9.24 2.43 3.98
N VAL A 116 -9.67 2.34 5.25
CA VAL A 116 -10.71 1.39 5.69
C VAL A 116 -12.05 1.61 5.00
N PHE A 117 -12.40 2.85 4.67
CA PHE A 117 -13.63 3.18 3.94
C PHE A 117 -13.41 3.11 2.42
N VAL A 118 -12.24 3.56 1.96
CA VAL A 118 -11.88 3.59 0.54
C VAL A 118 -11.72 2.17 -0.03
N GLY A 119 -11.21 1.21 0.75
CA GLY A 119 -11.00 -0.17 0.32
C GLY A 119 -12.29 -0.86 -0.16
N PRO A 120 -13.35 -0.92 0.66
CA PRO A 120 -14.66 -1.47 0.25
C PRO A 120 -15.31 -0.67 -0.90
N LEU A 121 -15.13 0.65 -0.92
CA LEU A 121 -15.57 1.48 -2.05
C LEU A 121 -14.85 1.09 -3.34
N PHE A 122 -13.55 0.80 -3.27
CA PHE A 122 -12.75 0.33 -4.39
C PHE A 122 -13.21 -1.03 -4.89
N ASP A 123 -13.48 -1.98 -3.98
CA ASP A 123 -13.96 -3.32 -4.32
C ASP A 123 -15.36 -3.27 -5.00
N THR A 124 -16.14 -2.21 -4.77
CA THR A 124 -17.52 -2.04 -5.28
C THR A 124 -17.59 -1.21 -6.57
N TYR A 125 -17.09 0.03 -6.53
CA TYR A 125 -17.22 0.99 -7.62
C TYR A 125 -16.09 0.88 -8.65
N GLY A 126 -14.96 0.27 -8.25
CA GLY A 126 -13.76 0.16 -9.05
C GLY A 126 -12.86 1.41 -8.97
N PRO A 127 -11.68 1.38 -9.62
CA PRO A 127 -10.62 2.37 -9.47
C PRO A 127 -10.96 3.74 -10.05
N ARG A 128 -11.61 3.80 -11.21
CA ARG A 128 -11.67 5.03 -12.02
C ARG A 128 -12.39 6.17 -11.29
N GLU A 129 -13.57 5.88 -10.77
CA GLU A 129 -14.39 6.88 -10.06
C GLU A 129 -13.75 7.32 -8.74
N LEU A 130 -13.09 6.40 -8.04
CA LEU A 130 -12.40 6.72 -6.80
C LEU A 130 -11.17 7.59 -7.04
N VAL A 131 -10.37 7.28 -8.07
CA VAL A 131 -9.16 8.06 -8.36
C VAL A 131 -9.54 9.43 -8.91
N SER A 132 -10.58 9.56 -9.74
CA SER A 132 -11.02 10.87 -10.23
C SER A 132 -11.50 11.77 -9.09
N ALA A 133 -12.34 11.24 -8.19
CA ALA A 133 -12.79 11.96 -7.00
C ALA A 133 -11.62 12.33 -6.09
N GLY A 134 -10.76 11.36 -5.77
CA GLY A 134 -9.58 11.55 -4.93
C GLY A 134 -8.61 12.59 -5.50
N SER A 135 -8.33 12.53 -6.79
CA SER A 135 -7.43 13.48 -7.47
C SER A 135 -8.01 14.88 -7.49
N CYS A 136 -9.33 15.03 -7.68
CA CYS A 136 -10.01 16.32 -7.59
C CYS A 136 -9.85 16.94 -6.20
N PHE A 137 -10.19 16.19 -5.15
CA PHE A 137 -9.99 16.64 -3.77
C PHE A 137 -8.53 17.00 -3.48
N TYR A 138 -7.58 16.19 -3.97
CA TYR A 138 -6.15 16.36 -3.73
C TYR A 138 -5.56 17.59 -4.42
N VAL A 139 -6.01 17.89 -5.63
CA VAL A 139 -5.52 19.06 -6.39
C VAL A 139 -6.16 20.33 -5.85
N VAL A 140 -7.47 20.32 -5.60
CA VAL A 140 -8.19 21.47 -5.03
C VAL A 140 -7.63 21.83 -3.66
N SER A 141 -7.34 20.83 -2.83
CA SER A 141 -6.77 21.06 -1.50
C SER A 141 -5.42 21.78 -1.54
N LEU A 142 -4.55 21.43 -2.49
CA LEU A 142 -3.24 22.09 -2.65
C LEU A 142 -3.37 23.51 -3.19
N PHE A 143 -4.30 23.76 -4.11
CA PHE A 143 -4.61 25.12 -4.57
C PHE A 143 -5.17 25.99 -3.44
N LEU A 144 -6.05 25.45 -2.60
CA LEU A 144 -6.56 26.15 -1.42
C LEU A 144 -5.46 26.37 -0.38
N THR A 145 -4.56 25.39 -0.20
CA THR A 145 -3.41 25.52 0.70
C THR A 145 -2.49 26.68 0.29
N ALA A 146 -2.38 26.97 -1.01
CA ALA A 146 -1.62 28.11 -1.50
C ALA A 146 -2.17 29.48 -1.04
N GLU A 147 -3.46 29.57 -0.69
CA GLU A 147 -4.10 30.80 -0.22
C GLU A 147 -4.34 30.82 1.29
N CYS A 148 -3.90 29.79 2.01
CA CYS A 148 -4.05 29.72 3.46
C CYS A 148 -3.13 30.74 4.17
N THR A 149 -3.65 31.33 5.25
CA THR A 149 -2.94 32.31 6.10
C THR A 149 -3.00 31.91 7.57
N GLU A 150 -4.14 31.39 8.02
CA GLU A 150 -4.38 30.98 9.40
C GLU A 150 -4.11 29.49 9.62
N TYR A 151 -3.73 29.10 10.85
CA TYR A 151 -3.47 27.71 11.25
C TYR A 151 -4.62 26.76 10.87
N TRP A 152 -5.87 27.17 11.14
CA TRP A 152 -7.05 26.35 10.83
C TRP A 152 -7.28 26.16 9.33
N HIS A 153 -6.84 27.11 8.49
CA HIS A 153 -6.92 26.95 7.04
C HIS A 153 -5.97 25.83 6.57
N PHE A 154 -4.74 25.79 7.10
CA PHE A 154 -3.80 24.72 6.80
C PHE A 154 -4.26 23.35 7.32
N MET A 155 -4.86 23.30 8.50
CA MET A 155 -5.41 22.06 9.05
C MET A 155 -6.53 21.48 8.16
N LEU A 156 -7.45 22.33 7.69
CA LEU A 156 -8.57 21.89 6.85
C LEU A 156 -8.15 21.58 5.40
N CYS A 157 -7.38 22.47 4.77
CA CYS A 157 -6.99 22.30 3.37
C CYS A 157 -5.89 21.26 3.22
N PHE A 158 -4.78 21.41 3.95
CA PHE A 158 -3.65 20.50 3.82
C PHE A 158 -3.88 19.20 4.61
N GLY A 159 -4.22 19.30 5.89
CA GLY A 159 -4.45 18.14 6.76
C GLY A 159 -5.62 17.27 6.28
N LEU A 160 -6.83 17.82 6.32
CA LEU A 160 -8.06 17.07 6.06
C LEU A 160 -8.29 16.79 4.57
N MET A 161 -8.43 17.82 3.73
CA MET A 161 -8.77 17.61 2.31
C MET A 161 -7.66 16.89 1.54
N SER A 162 -6.39 17.27 1.74
CA SER A 162 -5.29 16.55 1.07
C SER A 162 -5.16 15.13 1.60
N GLY A 163 -5.47 14.89 2.88
CA GLY A 163 -5.49 13.55 3.47
C GLY A 163 -6.55 12.67 2.81
N ILE A 164 -7.76 13.19 2.59
CA ILE A 164 -8.83 12.49 1.87
C ILE A 164 -8.37 12.16 0.45
N GLY A 165 -7.87 13.13 -0.30
CA GLY A 165 -7.37 12.89 -1.67
C GLY A 165 -6.22 11.86 -1.73
N GLY A 166 -5.32 11.93 -0.74
CA GLY A 166 -4.23 10.96 -0.55
C GLY A 166 -4.73 9.55 -0.28
N ALA A 167 -5.76 9.37 0.55
CA ALA A 167 -6.33 8.04 0.85
C ALA A 167 -6.95 7.36 -0.37
N PHE A 168 -7.69 8.11 -1.18
CA PHE A 168 -8.30 7.59 -2.40
C PHE A 168 -7.23 7.14 -3.41
N THR A 169 -6.25 8.01 -3.68
CA THR A 169 -5.19 7.73 -4.67
C THR A 169 -4.25 6.62 -4.21
N SER A 170 -3.87 6.59 -2.93
CA SER A 170 -2.95 5.60 -2.36
C SER A 170 -3.56 4.20 -2.32
N THR A 171 -4.78 4.08 -1.79
CA THR A 171 -5.49 2.80 -1.66
C THR A 171 -5.71 2.18 -3.03
N VAL A 172 -6.20 2.95 -4.00
CA VAL A 172 -6.42 2.45 -5.36
C VAL A 172 -5.10 2.03 -6.02
N GLY A 173 -4.04 2.83 -5.86
CA GLY A 173 -2.72 2.53 -6.40
C GLY A 173 -2.17 1.18 -5.90
N MET A 174 -2.32 0.89 -4.61
CA MET A 174 -1.85 -0.36 -4.00
C MET A 174 -2.76 -1.55 -4.27
N SER A 175 -4.07 -1.38 -4.31
CA SER A 175 -5.03 -2.48 -4.51
C SER A 175 -5.16 -2.92 -5.97
N CYS A 176 -4.84 -2.07 -6.95
CA CYS A 176 -4.96 -2.44 -8.37
C CYS A 176 -3.90 -3.44 -8.84
N VAL A 177 -2.63 -3.25 -8.47
CA VAL A 177 -1.51 -4.08 -8.98
C VAL A 177 -1.70 -5.57 -8.64
N PRO A 178 -2.11 -5.94 -7.42
CA PRO A 178 -2.32 -7.33 -7.07
C PRO A 178 -3.49 -7.99 -7.82
N HIS A 179 -4.37 -7.26 -8.50
CA HIS A 179 -5.41 -7.90 -9.33
C HIS A 179 -4.88 -8.48 -10.66
N TRP A 180 -3.68 -8.08 -11.09
CA TRP A 180 -3.14 -8.40 -12.42
C TRP A 180 -2.00 -9.44 -12.40
N PHE A 181 -1.23 -9.50 -11.32
CA PHE A 181 -0.07 -10.41 -11.17
C PHE A 181 -0.31 -11.35 -10.01
N GLN A 182 0.04 -12.63 -10.05
CA GLN A 182 0.03 -13.54 -8.89
C GLN A 182 1.45 -14.03 -8.58
N ALA A 183 2.10 -14.65 -9.56
CA ALA A 183 3.46 -15.16 -9.43
C ALA A 183 4.52 -14.04 -9.32
N ARG A 184 4.26 -12.89 -9.97
CA ARG A 184 5.16 -11.72 -10.01
C ARG A 184 4.64 -10.53 -9.20
N ALA A 185 3.79 -10.79 -8.21
CA ALA A 185 3.12 -9.74 -7.44
C ALA A 185 4.11 -8.87 -6.65
N GLY A 186 5.18 -9.46 -6.09
CA GLY A 186 6.21 -8.73 -5.39
C GLY A 186 6.97 -7.78 -6.31
N MET A 187 7.39 -8.24 -7.49
CA MET A 187 8.06 -7.41 -8.49
C MET A 187 7.15 -6.28 -9.00
N ALA A 188 5.88 -6.59 -9.30
CA ALA A 188 4.95 -5.61 -9.83
C ALA A 188 4.64 -4.53 -8.79
N LEU A 189 4.35 -4.91 -7.55
CA LEU A 189 4.02 -3.96 -6.49
C LEU A 189 5.25 -3.20 -5.98
N GLY A 190 6.41 -3.85 -5.92
CA GLY A 190 7.69 -3.19 -5.67
C GLY A 190 8.02 -2.13 -6.74
N THR A 191 7.71 -2.42 -8.00
CA THR A 191 7.83 -1.43 -9.09
C THR A 191 6.87 -0.27 -8.91
N ALA A 192 5.58 -0.52 -8.61
CA ALA A 192 4.63 0.56 -8.36
C ALA A 192 5.03 1.42 -7.15
N MET A 193 5.50 0.80 -6.06
CA MET A 193 5.99 1.48 -4.86
C MET A 193 7.32 2.20 -5.04
N ALA A 194 8.12 1.86 -6.06
CA ALA A 194 9.29 2.64 -6.42
C ALA A 194 8.92 4.11 -6.73
N GLY A 195 7.70 4.36 -7.22
CA GLY A 195 7.16 5.70 -7.45
C GLY A 195 7.07 6.53 -6.17
N ALA A 196 6.70 5.93 -5.04
CA ALA A 196 6.69 6.61 -3.74
C ALA A 196 8.08 7.11 -3.32
N GLY A 197 9.13 6.33 -3.60
CA GLY A 197 10.52 6.72 -3.33
C GLY A 197 10.98 7.83 -4.27
N LEU A 198 10.67 7.72 -5.56
CA LEU A 198 10.99 8.77 -6.52
C LEU A 198 10.27 10.09 -6.20
N GLY A 199 9.01 10.04 -5.79
CA GLY A 199 8.25 11.22 -5.35
C GLY A 199 8.86 11.87 -4.10
N GLY A 200 9.35 11.06 -3.16
CA GLY A 200 10.09 11.53 -1.97
C GLY A 200 11.45 12.16 -2.29
N VAL A 201 11.99 11.97 -3.51
CA VAL A 201 13.17 12.70 -4.00
C VAL A 201 12.75 13.96 -4.75
N VAL A 202 11.78 13.85 -5.66
CA VAL A 202 11.40 14.92 -6.58
C VAL A 202 10.68 16.07 -5.86
N PHE A 203 9.72 15.78 -4.97
CA PHE A 203 8.92 16.83 -4.34
C PHE A 203 9.71 17.73 -3.38
N PRO A 204 10.66 17.25 -2.56
CA PRO A 204 11.51 18.13 -1.75
C PRO A 204 12.29 19.14 -2.60
N PHE A 205 12.82 18.72 -3.75
CA PHE A 205 13.54 19.64 -4.65
C PHE A 205 12.61 20.64 -5.31
N ILE A 206 11.42 20.22 -5.75
CA ILE A 206 10.41 21.13 -6.30
C ILE A 206 10.01 22.16 -5.24
N LEU A 207 9.66 21.72 -4.03
CA LEU A 207 9.26 22.62 -2.93
C LEU A 207 10.38 23.58 -2.56
N LYS A 208 11.60 23.10 -2.34
CA LYS A 208 12.75 23.94 -1.99
C LYS A 208 13.07 24.96 -3.08
N GLY A 209 13.09 24.53 -4.35
CA GLY A 209 13.39 25.40 -5.47
C GLY A 209 12.31 26.44 -5.75
N THR A 210 11.04 26.06 -5.64
CA THR A 210 9.92 26.98 -5.86
C THR A 210 9.72 27.95 -4.71
N PHE A 211 9.89 27.52 -3.46
CA PHE A 211 9.81 28.41 -2.30
C PHE A 211 10.90 29.48 -2.30
N ALA A 212 12.12 29.14 -2.75
CA ALA A 212 13.21 30.11 -2.83
C ALA A 212 13.03 31.15 -3.94
N ASN A 213 12.48 30.77 -5.10
CA ASN A 213 12.44 31.63 -6.29
C ASN A 213 11.07 32.28 -6.55
N LEU A 214 9.97 31.57 -6.27
CA LEU A 214 8.60 31.96 -6.63
C LEU A 214 7.72 32.26 -5.40
N GLY A 215 8.22 31.96 -4.20
CA GLY A 215 7.49 32.09 -2.94
C GLY A 215 6.49 30.97 -2.68
N PHE A 216 5.86 31.02 -1.50
CA PHE A 216 4.98 29.96 -1.00
C PHE A 216 3.78 29.66 -1.91
N LYS A 217 3.03 30.70 -2.28
CA LYS A 217 1.78 30.55 -3.05
C LYS A 217 2.02 29.83 -4.38
N TRP A 218 3.00 30.29 -5.16
CA TRP A 218 3.34 29.68 -6.43
C TRP A 218 4.00 28.31 -6.26
N GLY A 219 4.80 28.08 -5.21
CA GLY A 219 5.34 26.75 -4.93
C GLY A 219 4.27 25.69 -4.68
N MET A 220 3.23 26.02 -3.90
CA MET A 220 2.10 25.11 -3.67
C MET A 220 1.27 24.89 -4.94
N ARG A 221 1.08 25.92 -5.78
CA ARG A 221 0.39 25.79 -7.08
C ARG A 221 1.16 24.90 -8.06
N VAL A 222 2.49 25.07 -8.15
CA VAL A 222 3.34 24.20 -8.99
C VAL A 222 3.24 22.75 -8.52
N LEU A 223 3.27 22.52 -7.21
CA LEU A 223 3.05 21.17 -6.66
C LEU A 223 1.67 20.61 -7.04
N ALA A 224 0.61 21.43 -6.97
CA ALA A 224 -0.73 21.03 -7.38
C ALA A 224 -0.81 20.64 -8.87
N PHE A 225 -0.16 21.39 -9.76
CA PHE A 225 -0.09 21.05 -11.19
C PHE A 225 0.67 19.75 -11.44
N VAL A 226 1.79 19.53 -10.75
CA VAL A 226 2.56 18.28 -10.87
C VAL A 226 1.71 17.09 -10.41
N ILE A 227 1.04 17.21 -9.27
CA ILE A 227 0.16 16.16 -8.75
C ILE A 227 -1.04 15.95 -9.68
N LEU A 228 -1.62 16.99 -10.28
CA LEU A 228 -2.69 16.88 -11.28
C LEU A 228 -2.24 16.05 -12.49
N VAL A 229 -1.03 16.29 -13.01
CA VAL A 229 -0.49 15.53 -14.15
C VAL A 229 -0.25 14.07 -13.76
N LEU A 230 0.41 13.82 -12.62
CA LEU A 230 0.70 12.46 -12.16
C LEU A 230 -0.59 11.67 -11.89
N SER A 231 -1.53 12.26 -11.15
CA SER A 231 -2.78 11.62 -10.77
C SER A 231 -3.75 11.49 -11.95
N GLY A 232 -3.80 12.47 -12.84
CA GLY A 232 -4.58 12.41 -14.09
C GLY A 232 -4.10 11.29 -15.00
N LEU A 233 -2.79 11.21 -15.29
CA LEU A 233 -2.21 10.12 -16.06
C LEU A 233 -2.41 8.76 -15.38
N GLY A 234 -2.22 8.70 -14.06
CA GLY A 234 -2.49 7.51 -13.26
C GLY A 234 -3.93 7.02 -13.40
N SER A 235 -4.90 7.94 -13.35
CA SER A 235 -6.34 7.65 -13.50
C SER A 235 -6.68 7.01 -14.84
N PHE A 236 -6.06 7.47 -15.93
CA PHE A 236 -6.29 6.92 -17.26
C PHE A 236 -5.69 5.52 -17.43
N LEU A 237 -4.53 5.28 -16.82
CA LEU A 237 -3.76 4.05 -16.94
C LEU A 237 -4.32 2.91 -16.06
N VAL A 238 -4.85 3.24 -14.89
CA VAL A 238 -5.39 2.25 -13.95
C VAL A 238 -6.72 1.68 -14.46
N LYS A 239 -6.85 0.36 -14.42
CA LYS A 239 -8.06 -0.36 -14.83
C LYS A 239 -8.35 -1.53 -13.88
N SER A 240 -9.61 -1.69 -13.47
CA SER A 240 -10.04 -2.90 -12.76
C SER A 240 -10.19 -4.05 -13.71
N ARG A 241 -9.81 -5.23 -13.23
CA ARG A 241 -10.02 -6.52 -13.89
C ARG A 241 -11.22 -7.27 -13.33
N LEU A 242 -11.50 -7.15 -12.03
CA LEU A 242 -12.54 -7.92 -11.36
C LEU A 242 -13.92 -7.29 -11.62
N PRO A 243 -14.97 -8.13 -11.77
CA PRO A 243 -16.35 -7.65 -11.87
C PRO A 243 -16.73 -6.89 -10.60
N LYS A 244 -17.53 -5.83 -10.75
CA LYS A 244 -18.00 -4.98 -9.64
C LYS A 244 -18.68 -5.86 -8.58
N GLY A 245 -18.19 -5.81 -7.34
CA GLY A 245 -18.79 -6.52 -6.22
C GLY A 245 -20.00 -5.78 -5.64
N GLN A 246 -20.70 -6.43 -4.71
CA GLN A 246 -21.67 -5.76 -3.85
C GLN A 246 -20.95 -5.02 -2.72
N LEU A 247 -21.48 -3.87 -2.29
CA LEU A 247 -20.92 -3.07 -1.20
C LEU A 247 -20.92 -3.91 0.10
N LYS A 248 -19.72 -4.27 0.56
CA LYS A 248 -19.52 -4.90 1.88
C LYS A 248 -19.32 -3.83 2.94
N ALA A 249 -19.60 -4.17 4.21
CA ALA A 249 -19.47 -3.25 5.33
C ALA A 249 -18.06 -2.64 5.40
N ALA A 250 -17.98 -1.36 5.77
CA ALA A 250 -16.71 -0.61 5.84
C ALA A 250 -15.68 -1.26 6.78
N ILE A 251 -16.16 -1.92 7.83
CA ILE A 251 -15.34 -2.67 8.77
C ILE A 251 -15.96 -4.06 8.86
N ASP A 252 -15.45 -5.01 8.07
CA ASP A 252 -15.83 -6.40 8.27
C ASP A 252 -14.96 -7.03 9.35
N ILE A 253 -15.45 -6.99 10.58
CA ILE A 253 -14.82 -7.68 11.72
C ILE A 253 -14.75 -9.20 11.46
N ARG A 254 -15.46 -9.74 10.46
CA ARG A 254 -15.38 -11.16 10.09
C ARG A 254 -14.18 -11.51 9.22
N CYS A 255 -13.56 -10.57 8.53
CA CYS A 255 -12.25 -10.79 7.85
C CYS A 255 -11.18 -11.29 8.82
N PHE A 256 -11.31 -10.87 10.07
CA PHE A 256 -10.45 -11.24 11.18
C PHE A 256 -10.75 -12.60 11.81
N ARG A 257 -11.89 -13.21 11.48
CA ARG A 257 -12.31 -14.52 11.97
C ARG A 257 -11.97 -15.63 10.98
N ASP A 258 -11.48 -15.25 9.79
CA ASP A 258 -11.20 -16.16 8.69
C ASP A 258 -9.91 -16.96 9.01
N ALA A 259 -10.03 -18.29 9.06
CA ALA A 259 -8.97 -19.18 9.52
C ALA A 259 -7.69 -19.05 8.68
N ARG A 260 -7.78 -18.64 7.42
CA ARG A 260 -6.61 -18.48 6.50
C ARG A 260 -5.86 -17.17 6.71
N PHE A 261 -6.58 -16.11 7.11
CA PHE A 261 -6.00 -14.83 7.57
C PHE A 261 -5.41 -14.98 8.99
N THR A 262 -6.03 -15.82 9.80
CA THR A 262 -5.61 -16.19 11.14
C THR A 262 -4.45 -17.19 11.14
N LEU A 263 -4.31 -18.06 10.12
CA LEU A 263 -3.23 -19.06 10.00
C LEU A 263 -1.85 -18.44 9.71
N LEU A 264 -1.82 -17.33 8.98
CA LEU A 264 -0.60 -16.50 8.87
C LEU A 264 -0.29 -15.71 10.16
N SER A 265 -1.15 -15.85 11.18
CA SER A 265 -1.07 -15.22 12.50
C SER A 265 -1.05 -16.22 13.68
N PHE A 266 -1.25 -17.53 13.45
CA PHE A 266 -1.76 -18.44 14.50
C PHE A 266 -0.72 -18.87 15.55
N GLY A 267 0.55 -18.51 15.37
CA GLY A 267 1.63 -19.03 16.21
C GLY A 267 1.96 -18.15 17.39
N ILE A 268 1.21 -17.08 17.61
CA ILE A 268 1.49 -16.18 18.71
C ILE A 268 0.92 -16.73 20.03
N PHE A 269 -0.27 -17.35 20.09
CA PHE A 269 -0.79 -17.88 21.37
C PHE A 269 -1.87 -18.96 21.22
N SER A 270 -1.54 -20.18 20.81
CA SER A 270 -2.49 -21.32 20.85
C SER A 270 -2.85 -21.82 22.26
N LYS A 271 -2.64 -21.02 23.31
CA LYS A 271 -3.07 -21.34 24.69
C LYS A 271 -3.83 -20.23 25.43
N CYS A 272 -4.00 -19.04 24.86
CA CYS A 272 -4.81 -18.00 25.50
C CYS A 272 -6.13 -17.83 24.74
N SER A 273 -7.19 -18.46 25.26
CA SER A 273 -8.56 -18.44 24.76
C SER A 273 -9.24 -17.06 24.71
N SER A 274 -8.54 -15.96 25.00
CA SER A 274 -9.13 -14.64 25.21
C SER A 274 -8.44 -13.48 24.48
N PHE A 275 -7.46 -13.74 23.59
CA PHE A 275 -6.75 -12.66 22.90
C PHE A 275 -6.91 -12.73 21.37
N CYS A 276 -7.37 -11.63 20.79
CA CYS A 276 -7.89 -11.54 19.43
C CYS A 276 -6.78 -11.69 18.37
N PRO A 277 -6.88 -12.61 17.39
CA PRO A 277 -5.92 -12.77 16.26
C PRO A 277 -5.71 -11.50 15.42
N VAL A 278 -6.64 -10.56 15.54
CA VAL A 278 -6.64 -9.22 14.94
C VAL A 278 -5.50 -8.36 15.44
N ALA A 279 -5.20 -8.46 16.73
CA ALA A 279 -4.20 -7.64 17.37
C ALA A 279 -2.81 -7.99 16.86
N SER A 280 -2.52 -9.25 16.53
CA SER A 280 -1.15 -9.70 16.22
C SER A 280 -0.64 -9.26 14.83
N VAL A 281 -1.36 -9.49 13.73
CA VAL A 281 -0.89 -9.06 12.39
C VAL A 281 -0.91 -7.55 12.24
N SER A 282 -1.95 -6.91 12.76
CA SER A 282 -1.96 -5.46 12.74
C SER A 282 -0.82 -4.91 13.58
N LEU A 283 -0.56 -5.43 14.78
CA LEU A 283 0.55 -4.94 15.61
C LEU A 283 1.91 -5.18 14.96
N ILE A 284 2.08 -6.24 14.17
CA ILE A 284 3.31 -6.49 13.38
C ILE A 284 3.50 -5.42 12.29
N VAL A 285 2.49 -5.24 11.43
CA VAL A 285 2.55 -4.26 10.33
C VAL A 285 2.60 -2.84 10.88
N THR A 286 1.83 -2.57 11.94
CA THR A 286 1.81 -1.29 12.66
C THR A 286 3.15 -0.99 13.31
N ALA A 287 3.81 -1.94 13.99
CA ALA A 287 5.12 -1.69 14.61
C ALA A 287 6.21 -1.40 13.56
N LEU A 288 6.18 -2.13 12.45
CA LEU A 288 7.15 -1.96 11.37
C LEU A 288 6.91 -0.67 10.56
N GLU A 289 5.67 -0.36 10.19
CA GLU A 289 5.34 0.89 9.48
C GLU A 289 5.50 2.10 10.39
N LEU A 290 5.16 1.99 11.69
CA LEU A 290 5.42 3.03 12.68
C LEU A 290 6.90 3.38 12.72
N GLU A 291 7.80 2.39 12.75
CA GLU A 291 9.24 2.67 12.75
C GLU A 291 9.70 3.38 11.47
N VAL A 292 9.26 2.91 10.30
CA VAL A 292 9.65 3.51 9.02
C VAL A 292 9.20 4.97 8.91
N PHE A 293 7.94 5.28 9.24
CA PHE A 293 7.43 6.65 9.19
C PHE A 293 8.04 7.53 10.27
N ALA A 294 8.24 7.00 11.49
CA ALA A 294 8.91 7.72 12.56
C ALA A 294 10.34 8.09 12.17
N LEU A 295 11.09 7.14 11.63
CA LEU A 295 12.48 7.37 11.24
C LEU A 295 12.55 8.35 10.08
N ILE A 296 11.79 8.15 8.99
CA ILE A 296 11.78 9.08 7.85
C ILE A 296 11.41 10.51 8.29
N GLY A 297 10.43 10.67 9.18
CA GLY A 297 9.99 11.97 9.68
C GLY A 297 10.98 12.64 10.64
N LEU A 298 11.58 11.88 11.57
CA LEU A 298 12.49 12.41 12.59
C LEU A 298 13.92 12.57 12.09
N TYR A 299 14.31 11.85 11.03
CA TYR A 299 15.69 11.78 10.58
C TYR A 299 16.30 13.14 10.21
N PRO A 300 15.62 14.06 9.51
CA PRO A 300 16.16 15.39 9.25
C PRO A 300 16.41 16.19 10.55
N THR A 301 15.53 16.06 11.53
CA THR A 301 15.65 16.70 12.85
C THR A 301 16.81 16.11 13.64
N PHE A 302 16.96 14.80 13.60
CA PHE A 302 18.10 14.08 14.19
C PHE A 302 19.43 14.59 13.63
N VAL A 303 19.56 14.71 12.30
CA VAL A 303 20.79 15.21 11.66
C VAL A 303 21.10 16.64 12.07
N LYS A 304 20.10 17.51 12.20
CA LYS A 304 20.28 18.88 12.69
C LYS A 304 20.73 18.93 14.15
N GLN A 305 20.15 18.11 15.02
CA GLN A 305 20.55 18.07 16.43
C GLN A 305 21.99 17.58 16.65
N GLN A 306 22.52 16.79 15.71
CA GLN A 306 23.94 16.41 15.70
C GLN A 306 24.88 17.57 15.29
N GLY A 307 24.35 18.76 14.99
CA GLY A 307 25.11 19.95 14.64
C GLY A 307 25.37 20.14 13.14
N PHE A 308 24.73 19.35 12.27
CA PHE A 308 24.90 19.47 10.81
C PHE A 308 23.94 20.48 10.18
N SER A 309 24.32 20.98 8.99
CA SER A 309 23.53 21.98 8.27
C SER A 309 22.18 21.45 7.77
N THR A 310 21.20 22.36 7.60
CA THR A 310 19.90 22.06 6.99
C THR A 310 20.03 21.44 5.59
N SER A 311 21.07 21.78 4.84
CA SER A 311 21.33 21.17 3.53
C SER A 311 21.74 19.70 3.68
N ALA A 312 22.60 19.38 4.64
CA ALA A 312 23.01 18.00 4.90
C ALA A 312 21.83 17.12 5.31
N SER A 313 20.93 17.62 6.17
CA SER A 313 19.73 16.87 6.60
C SER A 313 18.76 16.57 5.44
N VAL A 314 18.67 17.46 4.45
CA VAL A 314 17.88 17.22 3.23
C VAL A 314 18.58 16.21 2.32
N TYR A 315 19.89 16.31 2.13
CA TYR A 315 20.62 15.40 1.26
C TYR A 315 20.63 13.95 1.79
N THR A 316 20.76 13.75 3.10
CA THR A 316 20.69 12.41 3.70
C THR A 316 19.30 11.78 3.49
N LEU A 317 18.21 12.56 3.65
CA LEU A 317 16.85 12.12 3.35
C LEU A 317 16.65 11.76 1.86
N VAL A 318 17.24 12.55 0.96
CA VAL A 318 17.21 12.27 -0.49
C VAL A 318 17.92 10.94 -0.79
N VAL A 319 19.11 10.73 -0.24
CA VAL A 319 19.87 9.47 -0.40
C VAL A 319 19.06 8.29 0.13
N LEU A 320 18.41 8.44 1.28
CA LEU A 320 17.53 7.41 1.85
C LEU A 320 16.39 7.05 0.90
N ASN A 321 15.70 8.03 0.31
CA ASN A 321 14.61 7.79 -0.63
C ASN A 321 15.07 7.17 -1.97
N ILE A 322 16.25 7.55 -2.47
CA ILE A 322 16.86 6.92 -3.67
C ILE A 322 17.14 5.45 -3.39
N CYS A 323 17.83 5.14 -2.29
CA CYS A 323 18.15 3.77 -1.94
C CYS A 323 16.88 2.96 -1.61
N SER A 324 15.85 3.60 -1.05
CA SER A 324 14.52 3.02 -0.85
C SER A 324 13.82 2.63 -2.15
N CYS A 325 13.93 3.46 -3.18
CA CYS A 325 13.45 3.13 -4.53
C CYS A 325 14.13 1.87 -5.07
N VAL A 326 15.46 1.80 -4.98
CA VAL A 326 16.25 0.63 -5.40
C VAL A 326 15.88 -0.62 -4.58
N GLY A 327 15.72 -0.46 -3.26
CA GLY A 327 15.34 -1.53 -2.35
C GLY A 327 14.03 -2.19 -2.75
N ARG A 328 12.99 -1.37 -3.02
CA ARG A 328 11.67 -1.85 -3.48
C ARG A 328 11.74 -2.67 -4.77
N LEU A 329 12.56 -2.23 -5.72
CA LEU A 329 12.72 -2.92 -7.01
C LEU A 329 13.45 -4.27 -6.88
N ILE A 330 14.44 -4.36 -5.98
CA ILE A 330 15.22 -5.58 -5.73
C ILE A 330 14.43 -6.54 -4.86
N ALA A 331 13.95 -6.08 -3.69
CA ALA A 331 13.27 -6.92 -2.73
C ALA A 331 11.99 -7.55 -3.29
N GLY A 332 11.23 -6.82 -4.12
CA GLY A 332 10.06 -7.40 -4.80
C GLY A 332 10.42 -8.62 -5.67
N ARG A 333 11.51 -8.54 -6.42
CA ARG A 333 12.00 -9.66 -7.27
C ARG A 333 12.56 -10.82 -6.45
N VAL A 334 13.30 -10.51 -5.39
CA VAL A 334 13.89 -11.53 -4.51
C VAL A 334 12.79 -12.24 -3.71
N ALA A 335 11.78 -11.51 -3.23
CA ALA A 335 10.63 -12.04 -2.50
C ALA A 335 9.81 -13.02 -3.32
N ASP A 336 9.58 -12.73 -4.61
CA ASP A 336 8.88 -13.66 -5.50
C ASP A 336 9.67 -14.99 -5.71
N ARG A 337 11.01 -14.97 -5.56
CA ARG A 337 11.85 -16.18 -5.72
C ARG A 337 12.05 -16.96 -4.42
N TYR A 338 12.32 -16.28 -3.30
CA TYR A 338 12.78 -16.88 -2.04
C TYR A 338 11.71 -16.94 -0.94
N GLY A 339 10.50 -16.45 -1.22
CA GLY A 339 9.42 -16.31 -0.23
C GLY A 339 9.37 -14.90 0.34
N ARG A 340 8.16 -14.37 0.50
CA ARG A 340 7.92 -12.96 0.82
C ARG A 340 8.25 -12.69 2.28
N ILE A 341 7.87 -13.59 3.17
CA ILE A 341 8.17 -13.49 4.60
C ILE A 341 9.66 -13.69 4.87
N ASN A 342 10.31 -14.60 4.14
CA ASN A 342 11.73 -14.91 4.31
C ASN A 342 12.59 -13.69 4.00
N VAL A 343 12.32 -13.02 2.88
CA VAL A 343 13.02 -11.81 2.46
C VAL A 343 12.73 -10.66 3.41
N LEU A 344 11.48 -10.52 3.90
CA LEU A 344 11.12 -9.49 4.85
C LEU A 344 11.91 -9.62 6.17
N ILE A 345 12.01 -10.83 6.73
CA ILE A 345 12.80 -11.09 7.96
C ILE A 345 14.28 -10.70 7.75
N VAL A 346 14.88 -11.08 6.63
CA VAL A 346 16.29 -10.76 6.32
C VAL A 346 16.49 -9.24 6.25
N LEU A 347 15.56 -8.53 5.62
CA LEU A 347 15.65 -7.08 5.45
C LEU A 347 15.44 -6.32 6.77
N ILE A 348 14.56 -6.81 7.65
CA ILE A 348 14.36 -6.25 9.00
C ILE A 348 15.63 -6.48 9.84
N MET A 349 16.20 -7.68 9.81
CA MET A 349 17.46 -7.97 10.51
C MET A 349 18.62 -7.11 10.01
N SER A 350 18.72 -6.87 8.69
CA SER A 350 19.73 -5.95 8.17
C SER A 350 19.49 -4.51 8.60
N ALA A 351 18.23 -4.05 8.70
CA ALA A 351 17.92 -2.72 9.22
C ALA A 351 18.32 -2.56 10.69
N VAL A 352 18.05 -3.57 11.53
CA VAL A 352 18.49 -3.62 12.94
C VAL A 352 20.01 -3.51 13.03
N LEU A 353 20.74 -4.29 12.23
CA LEU A 353 22.20 -4.24 12.18
C LEU A 353 22.70 -2.86 11.76
N VAL A 354 22.11 -2.24 10.75
CA VAL A 354 22.50 -0.91 10.27
C VAL A 354 22.28 0.16 11.35
N ILE A 355 21.18 0.08 12.12
CA ILE A 355 20.92 1.00 13.24
C ILE A 355 21.98 0.85 14.34
N PHE A 356 22.21 -0.37 14.83
CA PHE A 356 23.12 -0.59 15.96
C PHE A 356 24.61 -0.53 15.60
N VAL A 357 24.99 -0.85 14.37
CA VAL A 357 26.40 -0.89 13.93
C VAL A 357 26.84 0.43 13.31
N VAL A 358 25.95 1.13 12.58
CA VAL A 358 26.30 2.38 11.89
C VAL A 358 25.79 3.59 12.65
N LEU A 359 24.48 3.67 12.89
CA LEU A 359 23.87 4.89 13.41
C LEU A 359 24.21 5.13 14.89
N TYR A 360 24.10 4.10 15.72
CA TYR A 360 24.34 4.21 17.16
C TYR A 360 25.77 4.70 17.50
N PRO A 361 26.86 4.04 17.05
CA PRO A 361 28.22 4.45 17.40
C PRO A 361 28.76 5.65 16.61
N PHE A 362 28.25 5.91 15.39
CA PHE A 362 28.83 6.91 14.49
C PHE A 362 27.89 8.05 14.12
N SER A 363 26.82 8.29 14.88
CA SER A 363 25.85 9.37 14.65
C SER A 363 26.45 10.78 14.52
N HIS A 364 27.62 11.02 15.12
CA HIS A 364 28.34 12.29 15.05
C HIS A 364 29.16 12.50 13.76
N LYS A 365 29.22 11.51 12.85
CA LYS A 365 30.00 11.60 11.61
C LYS A 365 29.06 11.71 10.41
N LEU A 366 29.26 12.73 9.57
CA LEU A 366 28.44 12.96 8.37
C LEU A 366 28.50 11.77 7.39
N SER A 367 29.69 11.16 7.22
CA SER A 367 29.85 9.99 6.35
C SER A 367 29.03 8.80 6.84
N ALA A 368 28.94 8.58 8.16
CA ALA A 368 28.14 7.52 8.73
C ALA A 368 26.63 7.76 8.54
N LEU A 369 26.18 9.02 8.59
CA LEU A 369 24.79 9.37 8.29
C LEU A 369 24.43 9.08 6.82
N TYR A 370 25.31 9.37 5.87
CA TYR A 370 25.10 8.99 4.46
C TYR A 370 25.11 7.47 4.26
N THR A 371 26.06 6.75 4.88
CA THR A 371 26.11 5.29 4.83
C THR A 371 24.86 4.67 5.43
N PHE A 372 24.41 5.18 6.58
CA PHE A 372 23.15 4.78 7.21
C PHE A 372 21.97 5.03 6.27
N SER A 373 21.85 6.23 5.70
CA SER A 373 20.79 6.58 4.76
C SER A 373 20.72 5.60 3.59
N ALA A 374 21.86 5.24 3.02
CA ALA A 374 21.94 4.34 1.89
C ALA A 374 21.53 2.89 2.27
N LEU A 375 22.13 2.34 3.33
CA LEU A 375 21.89 0.96 3.74
C LEU A 375 20.48 0.78 4.33
N TYR A 376 20.07 1.68 5.22
CA TYR A 376 18.75 1.65 5.82
C TYR A 376 17.67 1.92 4.77
N GLY A 377 17.88 2.88 3.86
CA GLY A 377 16.96 3.13 2.75
C GLY A 377 16.70 1.89 1.91
N LEU A 378 17.75 1.15 1.54
CA LEU A 378 17.64 -0.12 0.80
C LEU A 378 16.77 -1.16 1.52
N CYS A 379 16.86 -1.21 2.85
CA CYS A 379 16.08 -2.14 3.66
C CYS A 379 14.62 -1.65 3.85
N SER A 380 14.45 -0.41 4.31
CA SER A 380 13.15 0.14 4.75
C SER A 380 12.15 0.32 3.63
N GLY A 381 12.61 0.69 2.43
CA GLY A 381 11.73 0.84 1.26
C GLY A 381 10.97 -0.44 0.93
N SER A 382 11.64 -1.57 1.10
CA SER A 382 11.14 -2.89 0.79
C SER A 382 9.96 -3.30 1.68
N PHE A 383 9.93 -2.82 2.93
CA PHE A 383 8.89 -3.17 3.90
C PHE A 383 7.50 -2.69 3.43
N ILE A 384 7.42 -1.41 3.07
CA ILE A 384 6.18 -0.77 2.57
C ILE A 384 5.66 -1.49 1.32
N SER A 385 6.56 -1.97 0.45
CA SER A 385 6.15 -2.67 -0.76
C SER A 385 5.72 -4.12 -0.56
N LEU A 386 6.23 -4.81 0.48
CA LEU A 386 5.97 -6.22 0.73
C LEU A 386 4.76 -6.45 1.64
N ALA A 387 4.44 -5.51 2.54
CA ALA A 387 3.27 -5.58 3.42
C ALA A 387 1.95 -5.88 2.68
N PRO A 388 1.55 -5.11 1.64
CA PRO A 388 0.35 -5.42 0.85
C PRO A 388 0.43 -6.76 0.08
N VAL A 389 1.63 -7.24 -0.25
CA VAL A 389 1.81 -8.53 -0.94
C VAL A 389 1.57 -9.69 0.03
N CYS A 390 2.02 -9.55 1.28
CA CYS A 390 1.74 -10.50 2.35
C CYS A 390 0.24 -10.53 2.68
N ILE A 391 -0.40 -9.36 2.79
CA ILE A 391 -1.86 -9.25 2.99
C ILE A 391 -2.62 -9.95 1.86
N ARG A 392 -2.11 -9.91 0.63
CA ARG A 392 -2.75 -10.66 -0.45
C ARG A 392 -2.63 -12.17 -0.31
N GLN A 393 -1.50 -12.72 0.15
CA GLN A 393 -1.34 -14.18 0.23
C GLN A 393 -2.39 -14.82 1.15
N VAL A 394 -2.81 -14.08 2.16
CA VAL A 394 -3.87 -14.47 3.10
C VAL A 394 -5.29 -14.19 2.60
N SER A 395 -5.44 -13.49 1.48
CA SER A 395 -6.70 -12.85 1.11
C SER A 395 -7.22 -13.23 -0.26
N ASN A 396 -8.54 -13.42 -0.33
CA ASN A 396 -9.23 -13.56 -1.60
C ASN A 396 -9.09 -12.27 -2.42
N ALA A 397 -8.91 -12.41 -3.74
CA ALA A 397 -8.70 -11.27 -4.64
C ALA A 397 -9.82 -10.21 -4.59
N LYS A 398 -11.03 -10.61 -4.21
CA LYS A 398 -12.21 -9.73 -4.10
C LYS A 398 -12.29 -8.90 -2.80
N GLU A 399 -11.38 -9.12 -1.84
CA GLU A 399 -11.40 -8.47 -0.52
C GLU A 399 -10.06 -7.78 -0.18
N ILE A 400 -9.19 -7.63 -1.18
CA ILE A 400 -7.85 -7.05 -0.99
C ILE A 400 -7.97 -5.59 -0.54
N GLY A 401 -8.86 -4.80 -1.15
CA GLY A 401 -9.06 -3.39 -0.80
C GLY A 401 -9.48 -3.22 0.66
N MET A 402 -10.54 -3.93 1.08
CA MET A 402 -11.02 -3.90 2.46
C MET A 402 -9.97 -4.30 3.50
N ARG A 403 -9.26 -5.41 3.27
CA ARG A 403 -8.25 -5.91 4.23
C ARG A 403 -7.04 -4.98 4.31
N PHE A 404 -6.62 -4.43 3.17
CA PHE A 404 -5.59 -3.39 3.11
C PHE A 404 -6.01 -2.18 3.95
N GLY A 405 -7.22 -1.66 3.72
CA GLY A 405 -7.75 -0.50 4.42
C GLY A 405 -7.83 -0.69 5.93
N THR A 406 -8.19 -1.88 6.39
CA THR A 406 -8.30 -2.14 7.83
C THR A 406 -6.93 -2.22 8.51
N CYS A 407 -5.93 -2.83 7.85
CA CYS A 407 -4.54 -2.83 8.36
C CYS A 407 -3.96 -1.41 8.43
N TYR A 408 -4.10 -0.63 7.37
CA TYR A 408 -3.55 0.74 7.32
C TYR A 408 -4.29 1.74 8.22
N CYS A 409 -5.54 1.46 8.58
CA CYS A 409 -6.24 2.22 9.62
C CYS A 409 -5.57 2.11 10.98
N LEU A 410 -5.10 0.93 11.37
CA LEU A 410 -4.36 0.77 12.63
C LEU A 410 -2.95 1.37 12.56
N VAL A 411 -2.30 1.30 11.39
CA VAL A 411 -1.05 2.02 11.12
C VAL A 411 -1.25 3.53 11.27
N SER A 412 -2.38 4.10 10.83
CA SER A 412 -2.59 5.54 10.86
C SER A 412 -2.57 6.10 12.28
N PHE A 413 -3.30 5.49 13.23
CA PHE A 413 -3.27 5.91 14.64
C PHE A 413 -1.86 5.83 15.24
N ALA A 414 -1.12 4.78 14.88
CA ALA A 414 0.25 4.60 15.35
C ALA A 414 1.18 5.69 14.80
N THR A 415 1.09 6.02 13.51
CA THR A 415 1.87 7.10 12.89
C THR A 415 1.52 8.48 13.46
N LEU A 416 0.24 8.74 13.75
CA LEU A 416 -0.23 10.01 14.33
C LEU A 416 0.38 10.26 15.71
N ILE A 417 0.46 9.21 16.54
CA ILE A 417 0.99 9.29 17.91
C ILE A 417 2.53 9.31 17.88
N CYS A 418 3.15 8.59 16.96
CA CYS A 418 4.58 8.39 16.96
C CYS A 418 5.41 9.64 16.60
N ILE A 419 4.94 10.48 15.67
CA ILE A 419 5.71 11.64 15.22
C ILE A 419 5.87 12.67 16.35
N PRO A 420 4.81 13.09 17.07
CA PRO A 420 4.94 14.01 18.20
C PRO A 420 5.76 13.43 19.35
N ILE A 421 5.50 12.17 19.73
CA ILE A 421 6.22 11.51 20.83
C ILE A 421 7.70 11.36 20.50
N GLY A 422 8.03 10.95 19.26
CA GLY A 422 9.41 10.81 18.83
C GLY A 422 10.17 12.14 18.81
N GLY A 423 9.49 13.24 18.44
CA GLY A 423 10.07 14.59 18.50
C GLY A 423 10.34 15.04 19.93
N GLU A 424 9.38 14.88 20.82
CA GLU A 424 9.54 15.22 22.24
C GLU A 424 10.59 14.35 22.94
N MET A 425 10.64 13.06 22.61
CA MET A 425 11.63 12.13 23.13
C MET A 425 13.04 12.52 22.65
N LEU A 426 13.16 12.98 21.41
CA LEU A 426 14.41 13.48 20.87
C LEU A 426 14.91 14.74 21.61
N GLU A 427 14.01 15.64 22.01
CA GLU A 427 14.35 16.85 22.78
C GLU A 427 14.67 16.58 24.25
N LYS A 428 13.87 15.75 24.94
CA LYS A 428 13.97 15.53 26.40
C LYS A 428 15.00 14.46 26.79
N VAL A 429 15.11 13.42 25.97
CA VAL A 429 15.85 12.19 26.31
C VAL A 429 17.14 12.07 25.50
N GLY A 430 17.19 12.71 24.33
CA GLY A 430 18.38 12.85 23.52
C GLY A 430 18.51 11.81 22.41
N ALA A 431 19.31 12.16 21.41
CA ALA A 431 19.45 11.46 20.14
C ALA A 431 19.82 9.96 20.27
N GLN A 432 20.71 9.61 21.20
CA GLN A 432 21.16 8.21 21.35
C GLN A 432 20.05 7.28 21.85
N ILE A 433 19.20 7.74 22.78
CA ILE A 433 18.12 6.92 23.32
C ILE A 433 17.02 6.72 22.27
N VAL A 434 16.76 7.73 21.44
CA VAL A 434 15.84 7.58 20.29
C VAL A 434 16.33 6.51 19.31
N VAL A 435 17.63 6.47 19.02
CA VAL A 435 18.21 5.44 18.14
C VAL A 435 18.06 4.03 18.75
N ILE A 436 18.30 3.89 20.05
CA ILE A 436 18.09 2.60 20.75
C ILE A 436 16.61 2.20 20.69
N TRP A 437 15.70 3.13 20.97
CA TRP A 437 14.26 2.87 20.94
C TRP A 437 13.79 2.41 19.55
N LEU A 438 14.21 3.08 18.48
CA LEU A 438 13.92 2.68 17.10
C LEU A 438 14.46 1.26 16.80
N GLY A 439 15.70 0.97 17.22
CA GLY A 439 16.29 -0.36 17.06
C GLY A 439 15.53 -1.45 17.83
N CYS A 440 15.09 -1.16 19.05
CA CYS A 440 14.29 -2.09 19.86
C CYS A 440 12.92 -2.38 19.24
N VAL A 441 12.26 -1.38 18.63
CA VAL A 441 10.99 -1.58 17.92
C VAL A 441 11.17 -2.52 16.71
N LEU A 442 12.27 -2.41 15.98
CA LEU A 442 12.58 -3.33 14.88
C LEU A 442 12.95 -4.74 15.36
N VAL A 443 13.68 -4.87 16.47
CA VAL A 443 13.97 -6.19 17.08
C VAL A 443 12.67 -6.86 17.51
N PHE A 444 11.75 -6.11 18.14
CA PHE A 444 10.43 -6.61 18.49
C PHE A 444 9.63 -7.03 17.26
N SER A 445 9.64 -6.21 16.20
CA SER A 445 9.00 -6.54 14.92
C SER A 445 9.59 -7.82 14.31
N THR A 446 10.91 -8.00 14.36
CA THR A 446 11.58 -9.22 13.88
C THR A 446 11.09 -10.44 14.64
N PHE A 447 11.03 -10.37 15.97
CA PHE A 447 10.56 -11.46 16.81
C PHE A 447 9.13 -11.87 16.43
N LEU A 448 8.26 -10.88 16.17
CA LEU A 448 6.90 -11.16 15.74
C LEU A 448 6.82 -11.78 14.34
N PHE A 449 7.65 -11.36 13.38
CA PHE A 449 7.71 -11.99 12.06
C PHE A 449 8.28 -13.43 12.10
N LEU A 450 9.27 -13.69 12.97
CA LEU A 450 9.82 -15.03 13.17
C LEU A 450 8.78 -15.98 13.78
N THR A 451 8.03 -15.51 14.78
CA THR A 451 6.94 -16.28 15.39
C THR A 451 5.76 -16.49 14.44
N ALA A 452 5.41 -15.48 13.62
CA ALA A 452 4.43 -15.63 12.55
C ALA A 452 4.87 -16.67 11.51
N ARG A 453 6.15 -16.69 11.12
CA ARG A 453 6.68 -17.74 10.23
C ARG A 453 6.58 -19.13 10.87
N TRP A 454 6.96 -19.25 12.14
CA TRP A 454 6.90 -20.52 12.87
C TRP A 454 5.47 -21.06 12.94
N ALA A 455 4.50 -20.16 13.09
CA ALA A 455 3.07 -20.46 12.99
C ALA A 455 2.68 -21.09 11.64
N CYS A 456 3.09 -20.43 10.56
CA CYS A 456 2.69 -20.77 9.19
C CYS A 456 3.17 -22.18 8.79
N LEU A 457 4.22 -22.67 9.45
CA LEU A 457 4.81 -23.99 9.23
C LEU A 457 4.36 -25.03 10.25
N GLU A 458 3.23 -24.83 10.93
CA GLU A 458 2.71 -25.74 11.96
C GLU A 458 3.74 -26.05 13.06
N TYR A 459 4.50 -25.04 13.49
CA TYR A 459 5.58 -25.16 14.47
C TYR A 459 6.79 -26.00 14.01
N LYS A 460 6.91 -26.32 12.72
CA LYS A 460 8.09 -26.98 12.13
C LYS A 460 9.00 -25.95 11.49
N TRP A 461 10.30 -26.00 11.77
CA TRP A 461 11.24 -25.00 11.26
C TRP A 461 11.91 -25.46 9.95
N HIS A 462 11.45 -24.94 8.81
CA HIS A 462 12.06 -25.20 7.50
C HIS A 462 12.37 -23.89 6.76
N TRP A 463 13.67 -23.59 6.62
CA TRP A 463 14.13 -22.38 5.92
C TRP A 463 13.86 -22.39 4.42
N ALA A 464 13.84 -23.59 3.81
CA ALA A 464 13.68 -23.76 2.36
C ALA A 464 12.24 -23.57 1.85
N VAL A 465 11.25 -23.55 2.75
CA VAL A 465 9.84 -23.37 2.37
C VAL A 465 9.58 -21.91 2.00
N LYS A 466 9.01 -21.71 0.81
CA LYS A 466 8.59 -20.40 0.32
C LYS A 466 7.22 -20.09 0.91
N ILE A 467 7.16 -19.09 1.78
CA ILE A 467 5.93 -18.54 2.35
C ILE A 467 5.72 -17.14 1.79
#